data_AF-A0A838FZD2-F1
#
_entry.id   AF-A0A838FZD2-F1
#
_cell.length_a   1.000
_cell.length_b   1.000
_cell.length_c   1.000
_cell.angle_alpha   90.00
_cell.angle_beta   90.00
_cell.angle_gamma   90.00
#
_symmetry.space_group_name_H-M   'P 1'
#
loop_
_entity.id
_entity.type
_entity.pdbx_description
1 polymer ?
#
loop_
_entity_poly.entity_id
_entity_poly.type
_entity_poly.pdbx_seq_one_letter_code
_entity_poly.pdbx_strand_id
1 'polypeptide(L)'
;MSTQDWATLSNQAVATATVIFALAWLAHLAEWAFGRQPARIPQPALVGADGAAARPDATPSPPDRSAVSGRAGLSLTVLAFGVLLVGVVARGVAAERVPWGNMYEFATTGLLVATGVYLGLVRAYGVQW
;
A
#
# COMPACT_ATOMS: atom_id res chain seq x y z
N MET A 1 -5.31 16.36 -28.10
CA MET A 1 -4.64 15.05 -27.98
C MET A 1 -5.32 14.09 -28.90
N SER A 2 -4.56 13.46 -29.80
CA SER A 2 -5.04 12.39 -30.66
C SER A 2 -5.33 11.12 -29.85
N THR A 3 -6.08 10.16 -30.42
CA THR A 3 -6.28 8.83 -29.81
C THR A 3 -4.95 8.09 -29.58
N GLN A 4 -3.97 8.32 -30.45
CA GLN A 4 -2.61 7.78 -30.31
C GLN A 4 -1.87 8.40 -29.11
N ASP A 5 -2.06 9.69 -28.82
CA ASP A 5 -1.48 10.34 -27.64
C ASP A 5 -2.03 9.72 -26.35
N TRP A 6 -3.34 9.47 -26.30
CA TRP A 6 -4.00 8.80 -25.18
C TRP A 6 -3.54 7.36 -24.99
N ALA A 7 -3.36 6.61 -26.07
CA ALA A 7 -2.83 5.25 -26.00
C ALA A 7 -1.38 5.24 -25.47
N THR A 8 -0.56 6.20 -25.90
CA THR A 8 0.83 6.35 -25.45
C THR A 8 0.89 6.73 -23.98
N LEU A 9 0.09 7.69 -23.54
CA LEU A 9 -0.05 8.07 -22.13
C LEU A 9 -0.47 6.86 -21.28
N SER A 10 -1.47 6.10 -21.74
CA SER A 10 -1.93 4.88 -21.06
C SER A 10 -0.80 3.87 -20.89
N ASN A 11 -0.05 3.58 -21.95
CA ASN A 11 1.07 2.63 -21.90
C ASN A 11 2.15 3.08 -20.90
N GLN A 12 2.52 4.37 -20.94
CA GLN A 12 3.52 4.91 -20.02
C GLN A 12 3.03 4.90 -18.58
N ALA A 13 1.78 5.31 -18.33
CA ALA A 13 1.19 5.29 -17.00
C ALA A 13 1.14 3.87 -16.42
N VAL A 14 0.74 2.86 -17.20
CA VAL A 14 0.72 1.47 -16.73
C VAL A 14 2.14 0.96 -16.44
N ALA A 15 3.13 1.28 -17.28
CA ALA A 15 4.53 0.94 -17.02
C ALA A 15 5.05 1.60 -15.73
N THR A 16 4.81 2.90 -15.56
CA THR A 16 5.18 3.64 -14.34
C THR A 16 4.48 3.09 -13.10
N ALA A 17 3.17 2.82 -13.16
CA ALA A 17 2.43 2.23 -12.06
C ALA A 17 3.01 0.86 -11.66
N THR A 18 3.41 0.04 -12.64
CA THR A 18 4.04 -1.27 -12.38
C THR A 18 5.33 -1.12 -11.58
N VAL A 19 6.19 -0.16 -11.93
CA VAL A 19 7.42 0.13 -11.19
C VAL A 19 7.10 0.58 -9.76
N ILE A 20 6.12 1.48 -9.59
CA ILE A 20 5.74 1.98 -8.25
C ILE A 20 5.13 0.85 -7.40
N PHE A 21 4.29 -0.02 -7.98
CA PHE A 21 3.78 -1.20 -7.30
C PHE A 21 4.89 -2.16 -6.87
N ALA A 22 5.90 -2.37 -7.72
CA ALA A 22 7.06 -3.19 -7.35
C ALA A 22 7.81 -2.59 -6.15
N LEU A 23 8.00 -1.27 -6.12
CA LEU A 23 8.62 -0.58 -4.97
C LEU A 23 7.73 -0.67 -3.71
N ALA A 24 6.42 -0.49 -3.85
CA ALA A 24 5.47 -0.64 -2.75
C ALA A 24 5.52 -2.06 -2.16
N TRP A 25 5.58 -3.07 -3.02
CA TRP A 25 5.70 -4.46 -2.64
C TRP A 25 7.01 -4.72 -1.88
N LEU A 26 8.15 -4.21 -2.37
CA LEU A 26 9.43 -4.31 -1.67
C LEU A 26 9.41 -3.62 -0.29
N ALA A 27 8.77 -2.46 -0.18
CA ALA A 27 8.62 -1.76 1.09
C ALA A 27 7.80 -2.58 2.10
N HIS A 28 6.72 -3.20 1.65
CA HIS A 28 5.88 -4.06 2.49
C HIS A 28 6.58 -5.38 2.87
N LEU A 29 7.38 -5.94 1.97
CA LEU A 29 8.25 -7.08 2.30
C LEU A 29 9.29 -6.73 3.35
N ALA A 30 9.91 -5.55 3.26
CA ALA A 30 10.87 -5.09 4.25
C ALA A 30 10.22 -4.92 5.63
N GLU A 31 9.01 -4.37 5.68
CA GLU A 31 8.21 -4.29 6.90
C GLU A 31 7.98 -5.68 7.52
N TRP A 32 7.58 -6.68 6.74
CA TRP A 32 7.38 -8.03 7.25
C TRP A 32 8.68 -8.75 7.66
N ALA A 33 9.77 -8.54 6.94
CA ALA A 33 11.06 -9.17 7.22
C ALA A 33 11.73 -8.60 8.47
N PHE A 34 11.60 -7.29 8.71
CA PHE A 34 12.34 -6.58 9.77
C PHE A 34 11.45 -6.05 10.90
N GLY A 35 10.13 -6.01 10.72
CA GLY A 35 9.19 -5.31 11.61
C GLY A 35 8.33 -6.21 12.51
N ARG A 36 8.51 -7.54 12.49
CA ARG A 36 7.82 -8.43 13.44
C ARG A 36 8.37 -8.27 14.86
N GLN A 37 7.91 -7.26 15.59
CA GLN A 37 7.81 -7.33 17.03
C GLN A 37 6.55 -8.16 17.33
N PRO A 38 6.63 -9.38 17.88
CA PRO A 38 5.42 -10.06 18.33
C PRO A 38 4.70 -9.10 19.29
N ALA A 39 3.40 -8.90 19.07
CA ALA A 39 2.59 -8.06 19.95
C ALA A 39 2.97 -8.40 21.40
N ARG A 40 3.48 -7.42 22.15
CA ARG A 40 3.74 -7.60 23.58
C ARG A 40 2.41 -8.01 24.18
N ILE A 41 2.24 -9.31 24.42
CA ILE A 41 1.15 -9.82 25.23
C ILE A 41 1.27 -9.04 26.54
N PRO A 42 0.25 -8.26 26.94
CA PRO A 42 0.27 -7.60 28.23
C PRO A 42 0.50 -8.70 29.27
N GLN A 43 1.71 -8.78 29.84
CA GLN A 43 1.93 -9.68 30.96
C GLN A 43 1.00 -9.20 32.07
N PRO A 44 0.12 -10.07 32.60
CA PRO A 44 -0.65 -9.70 33.77
C PRO A 44 0.33 -9.26 34.85
N ALA A 45 0.18 -8.02 35.33
CA ALA A 45 0.99 -7.55 36.45
C ALA A 45 0.70 -8.47 37.64
N LEU A 46 1.68 -9.29 38.03
CA LEU A 46 1.58 -10.05 39.27
C LEU A 46 1.72 -9.04 40.40
N VAL A 47 0.64 -8.82 41.14
CA VAL A 47 0.65 -8.04 42.38
C VAL A 47 1.40 -8.86 43.43
N GLY A 48 2.73 -8.71 43.45
CA GLY A 48 3.56 -9.15 44.58
C GLY A 48 3.36 -8.20 45.76
N ALA A 49 3.24 -8.75 46.97
CA ALA A 49 2.90 -8.05 48.21
C ALA A 49 4.01 -7.13 48.77
N ASP A 50 4.95 -6.70 47.94
CA ASP A 50 6.17 -6.03 48.38
C ASP A 50 6.27 -4.70 47.61
N GLY A 51 5.73 -3.64 48.20
CA GLY A 51 5.65 -2.32 47.61
C GLY A 51 7.04 -1.74 47.27
N ALA A 52 7.46 -1.92 46.03
CA ALA A 52 8.42 -1.05 45.37
C ALA A 52 8.01 -0.92 43.90
N ALA A 53 7.18 0.08 43.60
CA ALA A 53 6.87 0.46 42.24
C ALA A 53 8.14 1.02 41.58
N ALA A 54 8.93 0.14 40.96
CA ALA A 54 9.95 0.55 40.02
C ALA A 54 9.26 1.24 38.85
N ARG A 55 9.40 2.57 38.75
CA ARG A 55 9.04 3.30 37.53
C ARG A 55 9.88 2.69 36.40
N PRO A 56 9.26 2.27 35.28
CA PRO A 56 10.06 2.01 34.10
C PRO A 56 10.60 3.36 33.64
N ASP A 57 11.92 3.55 33.77
CA ASP A 57 12.62 4.60 33.05
C ASP A 57 12.29 4.40 31.57
N ALA A 58 11.47 5.29 31.04
CA ALA A 58 11.17 5.37 29.63
C ALA A 58 12.42 5.90 28.91
N THR A 59 13.39 5.01 28.71
CA THR A 59 14.39 5.20 27.67
C THR A 59 13.63 5.43 26.36
N PRO A 60 13.91 6.49 25.60
CA PRO A 60 13.25 6.72 24.32
C PRO A 60 13.55 5.52 23.44
N SER A 61 12.54 4.67 23.20
CA SER A 61 12.69 3.61 22.22
C SER A 61 12.94 4.26 20.87
N PRO A 62 13.96 3.85 20.11
CA PRO A 62 14.21 4.40 18.79
C PRO A 62 12.94 4.28 17.94
N PRO A 63 12.68 5.23 17.04
CA PRO A 63 11.46 5.24 16.24
C PRO A 63 11.31 3.88 15.55
N ASP A 64 10.12 3.29 15.70
CA ASP A 64 9.81 1.96 15.21
C ASP A 64 9.99 1.94 13.68
N ARG A 65 11.11 1.37 13.23
CA ARG A 65 11.48 1.35 11.81
C ARG A 65 10.43 0.63 10.97
N SER A 66 9.67 -0.28 11.59
CA SER A 66 8.54 -0.98 10.97
C SER A 66 7.40 -0.01 10.59
N ALA A 67 7.08 0.94 11.47
CA ALA A 67 6.04 1.93 11.25
C ALA A 67 6.40 2.92 10.12
N VAL A 68 7.69 3.16 9.88
CA VAL A 68 8.16 3.99 8.76
C VAL A 68 8.06 3.23 7.43
N SER A 69 8.46 1.94 7.40
CA SER A 69 8.34 1.11 6.19
C SER A 69 6.88 0.86 5.80
N GLY A 70 5.98 0.63 6.75
CA GLY A 70 4.55 0.43 6.46
C GLY A 70 3.87 1.67 5.91
N ARG A 71 4.20 2.85 6.46
CA ARG A 71 3.72 4.13 5.91
C ARG A 71 4.27 4.40 4.51
N ALA A 72 5.50 3.99 4.23
CA ALA A 72 6.11 4.11 2.90
C ALA A 72 5.47 3.15 1.88
N GLY A 73 5.21 1.89 2.27
CA GLY A 73 4.51 0.92 1.41
C GLY A 73 3.11 1.39 1.04
N LEU A 74 2.35 1.90 2.02
CA LEU A 74 1.01 2.42 1.77
C LEU A 74 1.01 3.66 0.88
N SER A 75 1.92 4.62 1.10
CA SER A 75 1.99 5.83 0.27
C SER A 75 2.36 5.52 -1.18
N LEU A 76 3.28 4.59 -1.41
CA LEU A 76 3.62 4.10 -2.75
C LEU A 76 2.44 3.37 -3.39
N THR A 77 1.68 2.59 -2.63
CA THR A 77 0.47 1.91 -3.14
C THR A 77 -0.60 2.91 -3.59
N VAL A 78 -0.84 3.96 -2.80
CA VAL A 78 -1.77 5.05 -3.16
C VAL A 78 -1.30 5.78 -4.41
N LEU A 79 -0.01 6.08 -4.51
CA LEU A 79 0.57 6.71 -5.69
C LEU A 79 0.41 5.81 -6.94
N ALA A 80 0.75 4.53 -6.83
CA ALA A 80 0.62 3.56 -7.92
C ALA A 80 -0.84 3.43 -8.38
N PHE A 81 -1.79 3.40 -7.44
CA PHE A 81 -3.22 3.40 -7.75
C PHE A 81 -3.64 4.63 -8.55
N GLY A 82 -3.20 5.83 -8.15
CA GLY A 82 -3.51 7.06 -8.88
C GLY A 82 -2.94 7.07 -10.30
N VAL A 83 -1.69 6.61 -10.47
CA VAL A 83 -1.06 6.50 -11.80
C VAL A 83 -1.77 5.45 -12.66
N LEU A 84 -2.12 4.30 -12.09
CA LEU A 84 -2.86 3.25 -12.80
C LEU A 84 -4.25 3.74 -13.23
N LEU A 85 -4.95 4.51 -12.38
CA LEU A 85 -6.25 5.10 -12.71
C LEU A 85 -6.15 5.99 -13.95
N VAL A 86 -5.13 6.86 -14.01
CA VAL A 86 -4.86 7.68 -15.21
C VAL A 86 -4.63 6.80 -16.43
N GLY A 87 -3.86 5.71 -16.28
CA GLY A 87 -3.60 4.76 -17.36
C GLY A 87 -4.86 4.07 -17.90
N VAL A 88 -5.77 3.66 -17.02
CA VAL A 88 -7.04 3.00 -17.38
C VAL A 88 -8.03 3.99 -18.01
N VAL A 89 -8.14 5.21 -17.47
CA VAL A 89 -8.99 6.26 -18.05
C VAL A 89 -8.49 6.65 -19.44
N ALA A 90 -7.19 6.90 -19.58
CA ALA A 90 -6.57 7.18 -20.88
C ALA A 90 -6.80 6.05 -21.89
N ARG A 91 -6.80 4.78 -21.43
CA ARG A 91 -7.12 3.62 -22.28
C ARG A 91 -8.55 3.66 -22.79
N GLY A 92 -9.51 3.95 -21.92
CA GLY A 92 -10.92 4.06 -22.29
C GLY A 92 -11.17 5.17 -23.31
N VAL A 93 -10.52 6.32 -23.12
CA VAL A 93 -10.58 7.45 -24.08
C VAL A 93 -9.96 7.07 -25.41
N ALA A 94 -8.79 6.41 -25.42
CA ALA A 94 -8.11 6.02 -26.65
C ALA A 94 -8.91 4.99 -27.47
N ALA A 95 -9.62 4.08 -26.80
CA ALA A 95 -10.37 3.01 -27.44
C ALA A 95 -11.82 3.39 -27.76
N GLU A 96 -12.30 4.54 -27.28
CA GLU A 96 -13.70 5.00 -27.36
C GLU A 96 -14.72 3.98 -26.83
N ARG A 97 -14.28 3.12 -25.91
CA ARG A 97 -15.10 2.07 -25.30
C ARG A 97 -14.60 1.77 -23.90
N VAL A 98 -15.42 1.04 -23.14
CA VAL A 98 -15.02 0.52 -21.84
C VAL A 98 -13.83 -0.44 -22.02
N PRO A 99 -12.76 -0.34 -21.19
CA PRO A 99 -11.51 -1.08 -21.35
C PRO A 99 -11.62 -2.55 -20.89
N TRP A 100 -12.59 -3.31 -21.41
CA TRP A 100 -12.81 -4.74 -21.09
C TRP A 100 -12.71 -5.66 -22.31
N GLY A 101 -12.48 -5.10 -23.51
CA GLY A 101 -12.49 -5.86 -24.76
C GLY A 101 -11.24 -6.72 -24.98
N ASN A 102 -10.17 -6.47 -24.21
CA ASN A 102 -8.89 -7.17 -24.33
C ASN A 102 -8.38 -7.62 -22.95
N MET A 103 -7.67 -8.76 -22.89
CA MET A 103 -7.08 -9.32 -21.66
C MET A 103 -6.17 -8.33 -20.94
N TYR A 104 -5.37 -7.55 -21.67
CA TYR A 104 -4.53 -6.51 -21.09
C TYR A 104 -5.35 -5.43 -20.35
N GLU A 105 -6.43 -4.96 -20.98
CA GLU A 105 -7.29 -3.92 -20.42
C GLU A 105 -8.11 -4.45 -19.24
N PHE A 106 -8.56 -5.71 -19.35
CA PHE A 106 -9.24 -6.42 -18.29
C PHE A 106 -8.33 -6.60 -17.06
N ALA A 107 -7.09 -7.04 -17.24
CA ALA A 107 -6.14 -7.23 -16.15
C ALA A 107 -5.79 -5.90 -15.45
N THR A 108 -5.55 -4.83 -16.21
CA THR A 108 -5.22 -3.50 -15.64
C THR A 108 -6.42 -2.89 -14.90
N THR A 109 -7.63 -3.02 -15.45
CA THR A 109 -8.86 -2.58 -14.77
C THR A 109 -9.15 -3.42 -13.52
N GLY A 110 -8.98 -4.74 -13.59
CA GLY A 110 -9.13 -5.64 -12.44
C GLY A 110 -8.15 -5.30 -11.32
N LEU A 111 -6.89 -5.04 -11.66
CA LEU A 111 -5.86 -4.60 -10.71
C LEU A 111 -6.22 -3.26 -10.06
N LEU A 112 -6.73 -2.31 -10.85
CA LEU A 112 -7.20 -1.02 -10.35
C LEU A 112 -8.32 -1.22 -9.32
N VAL A 113 -9.34 -2.03 -9.64
CA VAL A 113 -10.45 -2.31 -8.73
C VAL A 113 -9.97 -3.02 -7.47
N ALA A 114 -9.15 -4.06 -7.60
CA ALA A 114 -8.62 -4.80 -6.45
C ALA A 114 -7.81 -3.89 -5.51
N THR A 115 -6.96 -3.04 -6.08
CA THR A 115 -6.17 -2.07 -5.30
C THR A 115 -7.07 -1.01 -4.65
N GLY A 116 -8.09 -0.52 -5.36
CA GLY A 116 -9.06 0.43 -4.82
C GLY A 116 -9.86 -0.15 -3.65
N VAL A 117 -10.29 -1.41 -3.76
CA VAL A 117 -10.95 -2.15 -2.66
C VAL A 117 -9.99 -2.28 -1.48
N TYR A 118 -8.75 -2.72 -1.72
CA TYR A 118 -7.74 -2.81 -0.67
C TYR A 118 -7.54 -1.48 0.06
N LEU A 119 -7.31 -0.38 -0.67
CA LEU A 119 -7.15 0.96 -0.06
C LEU A 119 -8.41 1.41 0.69
N GLY A 120 -9.60 1.08 0.17
CA GLY A 120 -10.87 1.32 0.86
C GLY A 120 -10.95 0.58 2.19
N LEU A 121 -10.55 -0.68 2.24
CA LEU A 121 -10.49 -1.48 3.46
C LEU A 121 -9.47 -0.93 4.48
N VAL A 122 -8.27 -0.56 4.02
CA VAL A 122 -7.25 0.09 4.87
C VAL A 122 -7.82 1.37 5.48
N ARG A 123 -8.52 2.19 4.68
CA ARG A 123 -9.09 3.47 5.13
C ARG A 123 -10.28 3.29 6.08
N ALA A 124 -11.10 2.26 5.88
CA ALA A 124 -12.32 2.03 6.65
C ALA A 124 -12.06 1.30 7.97
N TYR A 125 -11.17 0.32 7.96
CA TYR A 125 -10.97 -0.60 9.09
C TYR A 125 -9.56 -0.53 9.69
N GLY A 126 -8.67 0.30 9.14
CA GLY A 126 -7.29 0.39 9.61
C GLY A 126 -6.52 -0.92 9.46
N VAL A 127 -6.89 -1.76 8.48
CA VAL A 127 -6.22 -3.03 8.22
C VAL A 127 -4.80 -2.72 7.73
N GLN A 128 -3.80 -2.91 8.58
CA GLN A 128 -2.39 -2.82 8.24
C GLN A 128 -1.82 -4.19 8.62
N TRP A 129 -1.45 -4.98 7.61
CA TRP A 129 -0.97 -6.36 7.77
C TRP A 129 0.52 -6.40 8.06
#